data_AF-A0A819E1G9-F1
#
_entry.id   AF-A0A819E1G9-F1
#
_cell.length_a   1.000
_cell.length_b   1.000
_cell.length_c   1.000
_cell.angle_alpha   90.00
_cell.angle_beta   90.00
_cell.angle_gamma   90.00
#
_symmetry.space_group_name_H-M   'P 1'
#
loop_
_entity.id
_entity.type
_entity.pdbx_description
1 polymer ?
#
loop_
_entity_poly.entity_id
_entity_poly.type
_entity_poly.pdbx_seq_one_letter_code
_entity_poly.pdbx_strand_id
1 'polypeptide(L)'
;RRVDKNYADGVQIYNDILIHMPRLKKFTFSINTVAIIEKKKIRLSSNEDIENSFIGRGYGQVSSYVFSQQMKNIGHCHVYSLPYQFEHFFGLNNSFHFQDGIFDKVRRLTMNDIACPFEHQFFKLTSHYFPFIKELTIYNSRPQKDKEHSSTLIIFPHLILLDLVESHADYAEQFLLTKNTHLPCLLDLCITYESLTILTNNFITDPTRLNCTQIFELNDQKTSEETVGDKMYFMQEGIVDIIKSEGEVLTTLSDGSYFGEICLLTRVKRVASVRCVTYCNLYSLDAAQFETILGSYLIICFFLYSNFPIDH
;
A
#
# COMPACT_ATOMS: atom_id res chain seq x y z
N ARG A 1 -10.95 -20.94 -32.44
CA ARG A 1 -10.65 -20.44 -31.08
C ARG A 1 -9.22 -19.90 -31.11
N ARG A 2 -9.01 -18.60 -31.28
CA ARG A 2 -7.70 -17.98 -31.07
C ARG A 2 -7.77 -17.32 -29.70
N VAL A 3 -7.16 -17.94 -28.70
CA VAL A 3 -6.88 -17.30 -27.41
C VAL A 3 -5.79 -16.27 -27.70
N ASP A 4 -5.95 -15.06 -27.20
CA ASP A 4 -4.97 -14.01 -27.36
C ASP A 4 -3.63 -14.44 -26.72
N LYS A 5 -2.50 -14.08 -27.33
CA LYS A 5 -1.15 -14.52 -26.90
C LYS A 5 -0.71 -13.96 -25.53
N ASN A 6 -1.56 -13.14 -24.91
CA ASN A 6 -1.23 -12.36 -23.72
C ASN A 6 -1.97 -12.85 -22.46
N TYR A 7 -2.65 -14.01 -22.51
CA TYR A 7 -3.33 -14.59 -21.36
C TYR A 7 -2.81 -16.00 -21.09
N ALA A 8 -2.12 -16.19 -19.97
CA ALA A 8 -1.56 -17.47 -19.60
C ALA A 8 -2.68 -18.46 -19.25
N ASP A 9 -3.11 -19.27 -20.21
CA ASP A 9 -3.85 -20.50 -19.94
C ASP A 9 -2.88 -21.67 -19.70
N GLY A 10 -3.32 -22.69 -18.98
CA GLY A 10 -2.42 -23.80 -18.64
C GLY A 10 -1.99 -24.66 -19.84
N VAL A 11 -2.68 -24.55 -20.98
CA VAL A 11 -2.26 -25.17 -22.25
C VAL A 11 -1.08 -24.41 -22.85
N GLN A 12 -1.12 -23.08 -22.85
CA GLN A 12 -0.02 -22.21 -23.28
C GLN A 12 1.20 -22.42 -22.39
N ILE A 13 1.04 -22.41 -21.06
CA ILE A 13 2.16 -22.67 -20.13
C ILE A 13 2.87 -23.99 -20.49
N TYR A 14 2.10 -25.03 -20.79
CA TYR A 14 2.71 -26.30 -21.18
C TYR A 14 3.36 -26.28 -22.56
N ASN A 15 2.66 -25.76 -23.57
CA ASN A 15 3.14 -25.77 -24.95
C ASN A 15 4.33 -24.84 -25.17
N ASP A 16 4.39 -23.72 -24.44
CA ASP A 16 5.41 -22.68 -24.65
C ASP A 16 6.61 -22.86 -23.72
N ILE A 17 6.44 -23.56 -22.58
CA ILE A 17 7.52 -23.74 -21.59
C ILE A 17 7.83 -25.22 -21.38
N LEU A 18 6.85 -26.01 -20.96
CA LEU A 18 7.12 -27.35 -20.42
C LEU A 18 7.55 -28.36 -21.47
N ILE A 19 7.02 -28.29 -22.69
CA ILE A 19 7.42 -29.19 -23.79
C ILE A 19 8.91 -29.05 -24.14
N HIS A 20 9.49 -27.87 -23.88
CA HIS A 20 10.89 -27.57 -24.14
C HIS A 20 11.81 -27.97 -22.97
N MET A 21 11.28 -28.49 -21.86
CA MET A 21 12.03 -28.87 -20.67
C MET A 21 11.82 -30.35 -20.28
N PRO A 22 12.15 -31.32 -21.17
CA PRO A 22 11.81 -32.74 -20.99
C PRO A 22 12.51 -33.44 -19.81
N ARG A 23 13.52 -32.80 -19.19
CA ARG A 23 14.23 -33.31 -18.01
C ARG A 23 13.80 -32.64 -16.70
N LEU A 24 12.83 -31.73 -16.75
CA LEU A 24 12.35 -30.99 -15.58
C LEU A 24 11.64 -31.94 -14.62
N LYS A 25 12.22 -32.15 -13.43
CA LYS A 25 11.67 -33.06 -12.41
C LYS A 25 10.66 -32.40 -11.47
N LYS A 26 10.74 -31.08 -11.32
CA LYS A 26 9.85 -30.27 -10.48
C LYS A 26 9.68 -28.91 -11.14
N PHE A 27 8.44 -28.48 -11.29
CA PHE A 27 8.11 -27.16 -11.81
C PHE A 27 7.31 -26.43 -10.75
N THR A 28 7.89 -25.38 -10.18
CA THR A 28 7.21 -24.52 -9.22
C THR A 28 7.10 -23.15 -9.85
N PHE A 29 5.88 -22.64 -9.99
CA PHE A 29 5.63 -21.34 -10.63
C PHE A 29 4.50 -20.56 -9.95
N SER A 30 4.54 -19.24 -10.12
CA SER A 30 3.47 -18.29 -9.85
C SER A 30 3.46 -17.30 -11.02
N ILE A 31 2.37 -17.30 -11.78
CA ILE A 31 2.21 -16.48 -12.98
C ILE A 31 0.96 -15.65 -12.78
N ASN A 32 1.13 -14.33 -12.65
CA ASN A 32 0.04 -13.37 -12.59
C ASN A 32 -0.02 -12.60 -13.92
N THR A 33 -1.17 -12.68 -14.58
CA THR A 33 -1.41 -12.04 -15.87
C THR A 33 -2.59 -11.09 -15.79
N VAL A 34 -2.42 -9.90 -16.35
CA VAL A 34 -3.47 -8.89 -16.50
C VAL A 34 -3.61 -8.55 -17.98
N ALA A 35 -4.80 -8.72 -18.54
CA ALA A 35 -5.06 -8.51 -19.97
C ALA A 35 -6.32 -7.67 -20.21
N ILE A 36 -6.30 -6.85 -21.26
CA ILE A 36 -7.49 -6.11 -21.72
C ILE A 36 -8.33 -7.04 -22.62
N ILE A 37 -9.58 -7.27 -22.23
CA ILE A 37 -10.54 -8.13 -22.93
C ILE A 37 -11.43 -7.29 -23.85
N GLU A 38 -11.15 -7.29 -25.15
CA GLU A 38 -12.09 -6.67 -26.10
C GLU A 38 -13.46 -7.37 -26.05
N LYS A 39 -14.54 -6.57 -25.96
CA LYS A 39 -15.96 -6.94 -25.71
C LYS A 39 -16.55 -8.11 -26.52
N LYS A 40 -15.85 -8.65 -27.52
CA LYS A 40 -16.38 -9.69 -28.43
C LYS A 40 -15.46 -10.91 -28.67
N LYS A 41 -14.27 -11.03 -28.08
CA LYS A 41 -13.31 -12.07 -28.54
C LYS A 41 -12.63 -12.97 -27.51
N ILE A 42 -12.53 -12.60 -26.23
CA ILE A 42 -11.76 -13.42 -25.28
C ILE A 42 -12.69 -14.09 -24.28
N ARG A 43 -12.86 -15.41 -24.44
CA ARG A 43 -13.42 -16.26 -23.39
C ARG A 43 -12.26 -16.68 -22.51
N LEU A 44 -12.20 -16.18 -21.28
CA LEU A 44 -11.22 -16.63 -20.31
C LEU A 44 -11.47 -18.11 -19.98
N SER A 45 -10.39 -18.87 -19.84
CA SER A 45 -10.44 -20.23 -19.30
C SER A 45 -10.95 -20.16 -17.86
N SER A 46 -11.81 -21.10 -17.47
CA SER A 46 -12.22 -21.23 -16.06
C SER A 46 -11.05 -21.76 -15.21
N ASN A 47 -11.16 -21.65 -13.88
CA ASN A 47 -10.18 -22.27 -12.98
C ASN A 47 -10.05 -23.77 -13.26
N GLU A 48 -11.19 -24.46 -13.44
CA GLU A 48 -11.22 -25.88 -13.77
C GLU A 48 -10.53 -26.20 -15.10
N ASP A 49 -10.73 -25.39 -16.15
CA ASP A 49 -10.04 -25.58 -17.43
C ASP A 49 -8.51 -25.47 -17.27
N ILE A 50 -8.04 -24.53 -16.44
CA ILE A 50 -6.62 -24.33 -16.18
C ILE A 50 -6.07 -25.49 -15.36
N GLU A 51 -6.71 -25.85 -14.25
CA GLU A 51 -6.26 -26.91 -13.35
C GLU A 51 -6.23 -28.27 -14.08
N ASN A 52 -7.27 -28.58 -14.85
CA ASN A 52 -7.34 -29.80 -15.66
C ASN A 52 -6.23 -29.89 -16.72
N SER A 53 -5.73 -28.75 -17.20
CA SER A 53 -4.61 -28.76 -18.16
C SER A 53 -3.30 -29.29 -17.56
N PHE A 54 -3.16 -29.37 -16.23
CA PHE A 54 -1.97 -29.93 -15.57
C PHE A 54 -2.14 -31.37 -15.06
N ILE A 55 -3.37 -31.91 -15.09
CA ILE A 55 -3.65 -33.28 -14.65
C ILE A 55 -2.85 -34.29 -15.47
N GLY A 56 -2.20 -35.24 -14.77
CA GLY A 56 -1.42 -36.31 -15.38
C GLY A 56 -0.04 -35.88 -15.92
N ARG A 57 0.37 -34.62 -15.73
CA ARG A 57 1.63 -34.09 -16.28
C ARG A 57 2.83 -34.14 -15.32
N GLY A 58 2.66 -34.66 -14.11
CA GLY A 58 3.77 -34.91 -13.16
C GLY A 58 4.32 -33.68 -12.42
N TYR A 59 3.70 -32.52 -12.54
CA TYR A 59 4.17 -31.25 -11.96
C TYR A 59 3.52 -30.89 -10.60
N GLY A 60 2.85 -31.84 -9.96
CA GLY A 60 2.09 -31.61 -8.72
C GLY A 60 0.71 -31.00 -8.97
N GLN A 61 0.03 -30.62 -7.89
CA GLN A 61 -1.27 -29.96 -7.97
C GLN A 61 -1.07 -28.50 -8.41
N VAL A 62 -1.88 -28.05 -9.36
CA VAL A 62 -1.94 -26.65 -9.80
C VAL A 62 -3.28 -26.09 -9.35
N SER A 63 -3.28 -24.84 -8.92
CA SER A 63 -4.49 -24.09 -8.66
C SER A 63 -4.46 -22.76 -9.40
N SER A 64 -5.64 -22.21 -9.63
CA SER A 64 -5.77 -20.89 -10.22
C SER A 64 -7.00 -20.16 -9.72
N TYR A 65 -6.95 -18.83 -9.78
CA TYR A 65 -8.14 -18.02 -9.70
C TYR A 65 -8.16 -17.03 -10.86
N VAL A 66 -9.26 -17.05 -11.58
CA VAL A 66 -9.55 -16.24 -12.74
C VAL A 66 -10.65 -15.27 -12.39
N PHE A 67 -10.39 -14.00 -12.64
CA PHE A 67 -11.33 -12.92 -12.39
C PHE A 67 -11.48 -12.07 -13.65
N SER A 68 -12.71 -11.69 -13.98
CA SER A 68 -12.98 -10.81 -15.11
C SER A 68 -13.85 -9.65 -14.67
N GLN A 69 -13.41 -8.43 -14.96
CA GLN A 69 -14.23 -7.25 -14.74
C GLN A 69 -14.84 -6.76 -16.06
N GLN A 70 -16.15 -6.99 -16.22
CA GLN A 70 -16.88 -6.64 -17.44
C GLN A 70 -16.91 -5.12 -17.72
N MET A 71 -16.94 -4.28 -16.68
CA MET A 71 -17.03 -2.82 -16.83
C MET A 71 -15.77 -2.21 -17.43
N LYS A 72 -14.58 -2.71 -17.05
CA LYS A 72 -13.29 -2.18 -17.52
C LYS A 72 -12.65 -3.03 -18.60
N ASN A 73 -13.28 -4.14 -19.02
CA ASN A 73 -12.70 -5.08 -19.97
C ASN A 73 -11.32 -5.57 -19.49
N ILE A 74 -11.18 -5.95 -18.22
CA ILE A 74 -9.89 -6.46 -17.70
C ILE A 74 -10.08 -7.90 -17.21
N GLY A 75 -9.20 -8.78 -17.65
CA GLY A 75 -9.05 -10.15 -17.17
C GLY A 75 -7.81 -10.29 -16.31
N HIS A 76 -7.96 -10.89 -15.15
CA HIS A 76 -6.89 -11.29 -14.26
C HIS A 76 -6.85 -12.80 -14.15
N CYS A 77 -5.66 -13.36 -14.20
CA CYS A 77 -5.43 -14.77 -13.94
C CYS A 77 -4.15 -14.93 -13.15
N HIS A 78 -4.26 -15.64 -12.04
CA HIS A 78 -3.10 -16.10 -11.31
C HIS A 78 -3.13 -17.62 -11.29
N VAL A 79 -2.08 -18.23 -11.84
CA VAL A 79 -1.88 -19.68 -11.84
C VAL A 79 -0.63 -20.00 -11.04
N TYR A 80 -0.71 -21.00 -10.16
CA TYR A 80 0.42 -21.39 -9.33
C TYR A 80 0.40 -22.88 -8.99
N SER A 81 1.60 -23.42 -8.73
CA SER A 81 1.80 -24.80 -8.28
C SER A 81 1.73 -24.91 -6.75
N LEU A 82 1.21 -26.03 -6.24
CA LEU A 82 1.21 -26.39 -4.82
C LEU A 82 2.29 -27.45 -4.52
N PRO A 83 2.89 -27.46 -3.29
CA PRO A 83 2.70 -26.48 -2.22
C PRO A 83 3.31 -25.12 -2.59
N TYR A 84 2.78 -24.04 -2.02
CA TYR A 84 3.32 -22.69 -2.27
C TYR A 84 4.73 -22.58 -1.69
N GLN A 85 5.69 -22.16 -2.51
CA GLN A 85 7.11 -22.04 -2.11
C GLN A 85 7.66 -20.64 -2.32
N PHE A 86 6.81 -19.67 -2.67
CA PHE A 86 7.21 -18.30 -2.99
C PHE A 86 7.05 -17.38 -1.78
N GLU A 87 7.92 -16.37 -1.71
CA GLU A 87 7.86 -15.32 -0.70
C GLU A 87 6.88 -14.19 -1.06
N HIS A 88 6.42 -14.14 -2.31
CA HIS A 88 5.59 -13.08 -2.85
C HIS A 88 4.28 -13.65 -3.37
N PHE A 89 3.17 -13.06 -2.95
CA PHE A 89 1.86 -13.36 -3.49
C PHE A 89 1.26 -12.06 -4.04
N PHE A 90 1.11 -11.99 -5.36
CA PHE A 90 0.58 -10.80 -6.04
C PHE A 90 -0.87 -11.00 -6.46
N GLY A 91 -1.70 -9.98 -6.22
CA GLY A 91 -3.04 -9.89 -6.78
C GLY A 91 -4.09 -10.76 -6.10
N LEU A 92 -4.02 -10.94 -4.78
CA LEU A 92 -5.10 -11.56 -4.01
C LEU A 92 -6.37 -10.70 -4.12
N ASN A 93 -7.51 -11.32 -4.46
CA ASN A 93 -8.78 -10.63 -4.70
C ASN A 93 -9.99 -11.42 -4.16
N ASN A 94 -11.20 -10.87 -4.25
CA ASN A 94 -12.41 -11.52 -3.68
C ASN A 94 -12.84 -12.81 -4.41
N SER A 95 -12.24 -13.13 -5.56
CA SER A 95 -12.48 -14.41 -6.25
C SER A 95 -11.57 -15.53 -5.73
N PHE A 96 -10.66 -15.23 -4.82
CA PHE A 96 -9.78 -16.23 -4.24
C PHE A 96 -10.57 -17.20 -3.34
N HIS A 97 -10.42 -18.49 -3.60
CA HIS A 97 -11.07 -19.54 -2.83
C HIS A 97 -10.13 -20.05 -1.74
N PHE A 98 -10.38 -19.63 -0.51
CA PHE A 98 -9.71 -20.12 0.69
C PHE A 98 -10.17 -21.56 1.02
N GLN A 99 -9.51 -22.58 0.47
CA GLN A 99 -9.91 -23.98 0.66
C GLN A 99 -8.86 -24.85 1.34
N ASP A 100 -7.61 -24.93 0.83
CA ASP A 100 -6.63 -25.88 1.35
C ASP A 100 -5.21 -25.31 1.52
N GLY A 101 -4.66 -25.49 2.73
CA GLY A 101 -3.28 -25.15 3.08
C GLY A 101 -3.06 -23.70 3.52
N ILE A 102 -1.91 -23.45 4.14
CA ILE A 102 -1.42 -22.10 4.48
C ILE A 102 -0.24 -21.72 3.59
N PHE A 103 -0.10 -20.43 3.33
CA PHE A 103 0.98 -19.82 2.56
C PHE A 103 2.13 -19.43 3.49
N ASP A 104 2.71 -20.41 4.19
CA ASP A 104 3.69 -20.20 5.27
C ASP A 104 5.02 -19.58 4.81
N LYS A 105 5.33 -19.63 3.50
CA LYS A 105 6.51 -19.00 2.89
C LYS A 105 6.28 -17.56 2.45
N VAL A 106 5.05 -17.12 2.28
CA VAL A 106 4.75 -15.76 1.80
C VAL A 106 5.12 -14.74 2.87
N ARG A 107 5.85 -13.69 2.46
CA ARG A 107 6.28 -12.56 3.27
C ARG A 107 5.71 -11.24 2.74
N ARG A 108 5.48 -11.13 1.43
CA ARG A 108 4.89 -9.95 0.81
C ARG A 108 3.58 -10.32 0.12
N LEU A 109 2.51 -9.62 0.48
CA LEU A 109 1.18 -9.85 -0.05
C LEU A 109 0.64 -8.57 -0.67
N THR A 110 0.23 -8.65 -1.93
CA THR A 110 -0.49 -7.58 -2.60
C THR A 110 -1.94 -7.99 -2.83
N MET A 111 -2.86 -7.18 -2.32
CA MET A 111 -4.31 -7.32 -2.51
C MET A 111 -4.81 -6.29 -3.50
N ASN A 112 -5.60 -6.71 -4.49
CA ASN A 112 -6.25 -5.79 -5.41
C ASN A 112 -7.64 -6.28 -5.80
N ASP A 113 -8.64 -5.41 -5.71
CA ASP A 113 -9.96 -5.70 -6.24
C ASP A 113 -10.69 -4.41 -6.56
N ILE A 114 -10.81 -4.13 -7.85
CA ILE A 114 -11.42 -2.90 -8.36
C ILE A 114 -12.95 -2.96 -8.42
N ALA A 115 -13.53 -4.15 -8.24
CA ALA A 115 -14.97 -4.37 -8.30
C ALA A 115 -15.60 -4.41 -6.90
N CYS A 116 -14.97 -5.15 -5.99
CA CYS A 116 -15.52 -5.45 -4.68
C CYS A 116 -14.59 -4.93 -3.56
N PRO A 117 -15.12 -4.30 -2.50
CA PRO A 117 -14.33 -3.98 -1.32
C PRO A 117 -13.85 -5.26 -0.61
N PHE A 118 -12.77 -5.17 0.16
CA PHE A 118 -12.37 -6.23 1.08
C PHE A 118 -12.99 -5.99 2.45
N GLU A 119 -13.90 -6.87 2.86
CA GLU A 119 -14.58 -6.75 4.16
C GLU A 119 -13.75 -7.37 5.29
N HIS A 120 -14.09 -7.06 6.54
CA HIS A 120 -13.39 -7.55 7.74
C HIS A 120 -13.12 -9.07 7.71
N GLN A 121 -14.12 -9.86 7.31
CA GLN A 121 -13.99 -11.32 7.21
C GLN A 121 -12.92 -11.76 6.20
N PHE A 122 -12.70 -11.00 5.13
CA PHE A 122 -11.64 -11.28 4.16
C PHE A 122 -10.26 -11.11 4.80
N PHE A 123 -10.06 -10.08 5.61
CA PHE A 123 -8.80 -9.88 6.34
C PHE A 123 -8.57 -10.94 7.42
N LYS A 124 -9.63 -11.45 8.05
CA LYS A 124 -9.54 -12.59 8.99
C LYS A 124 -9.06 -13.85 8.29
N LEU A 125 -9.60 -14.15 7.12
CA LEU A 125 -9.13 -15.25 6.27
C LEU A 125 -7.68 -15.00 5.82
N THR A 126 -7.36 -13.78 5.41
CA THR A 126 -6.00 -13.40 4.98
C THR A 126 -4.98 -13.62 6.09
N SER A 127 -5.24 -13.17 7.32
CA SER A 127 -4.37 -13.40 8.49
C SER A 127 -4.16 -14.89 8.77
N HIS A 128 -5.21 -15.71 8.63
CA HIS A 128 -5.13 -17.16 8.85
C HIS A 128 -4.30 -17.88 7.78
N TYR A 129 -4.58 -17.60 6.51
CA TYR A 129 -3.93 -18.28 5.38
C TYR A 129 -2.52 -17.77 5.10
N PHE A 130 -2.18 -16.54 5.51
CA PHE A 130 -0.88 -15.92 5.31
C PHE A 130 -0.25 -15.50 6.66
N PRO A 131 0.07 -16.45 7.55
CA PRO A 131 0.38 -16.16 8.96
C PRO A 131 1.70 -15.41 9.19
N PHE A 132 2.62 -15.42 8.22
CA PHE A 132 3.97 -14.87 8.35
C PHE A 132 4.24 -13.66 7.43
N ILE A 133 3.19 -12.98 6.97
CA ILE A 133 3.37 -11.78 6.15
C ILE A 133 4.08 -10.68 6.93
N LYS A 134 5.01 -10.03 6.25
CA LYS A 134 5.79 -8.88 6.71
C LYS A 134 5.39 -7.59 6.01
N GLU A 135 4.97 -7.69 4.75
CA GLU A 135 4.57 -6.54 3.94
C GLU A 135 3.19 -6.81 3.34
N LEU A 136 2.26 -5.87 3.53
CA LEU A 136 0.91 -5.92 2.98
C LEU A 136 0.61 -4.64 2.23
N THR A 137 0.31 -4.77 0.94
CA THR A 137 -0.12 -3.65 0.10
C THR A 137 -1.55 -3.87 -0.36
N ILE A 138 -2.40 -2.85 -0.19
CA ILE A 138 -3.80 -2.91 -0.61
C ILE A 138 -4.03 -1.86 -1.70
N TYR A 139 -4.58 -2.32 -2.82
CA TYR A 139 -5.05 -1.49 -3.93
C TYR A 139 -6.56 -1.65 -4.08
N ASN A 140 -7.33 -0.85 -3.34
CA ASN A 140 -8.79 -0.89 -3.42
C ASN A 140 -9.40 0.47 -3.05
N SER A 141 -9.96 1.16 -4.04
CA SER A 141 -10.57 2.47 -3.83
C SER A 141 -12.05 2.39 -3.39
N ARG A 142 -12.60 1.20 -3.16
CA ARG A 142 -14.00 1.01 -2.75
C ARG A 142 -14.13 1.09 -1.23
N PRO A 143 -15.12 1.83 -0.70
CA PRO A 143 -15.44 1.80 0.72
C PRO A 143 -15.92 0.42 1.16
N GLN A 144 -15.60 0.05 2.39
CA GLN A 144 -16.13 -1.14 3.04
C GLN A 144 -17.63 -0.93 3.32
N LYS A 145 -18.43 -1.97 3.08
CA LYS A 145 -19.87 -1.91 3.30
C LYS A 145 -20.23 -2.34 4.72
N ASP A 146 -19.55 -3.36 5.21
CA ASP A 146 -19.88 -4.03 6.47
C ASP A 146 -18.91 -3.55 7.56
N LYS A 147 -19.10 -2.31 8.00
CA LYS A 147 -18.32 -1.71 9.09
C LYS A 147 -18.74 -2.22 10.48
N GLU A 148 -19.81 -2.99 10.61
CA GLU A 148 -20.23 -3.55 11.90
C GLU A 148 -19.27 -4.66 12.33
N HIS A 149 -18.68 -4.46 13.50
CA HIS A 149 -17.50 -5.18 13.93
C HIS A 149 -17.88 -6.61 14.27
N SER A 150 -17.45 -7.54 13.43
CA SER A 150 -17.18 -8.91 13.89
C SER A 150 -16.45 -8.81 15.23
N SER A 151 -16.95 -9.48 16.27
CA SER A 151 -16.36 -9.48 17.62
C SER A 151 -14.98 -10.12 17.70
N THR A 152 -14.38 -10.48 16.56
CA THR A 152 -13.08 -11.14 16.50
C THR A 152 -12.00 -10.15 16.10
N LEU A 153 -11.09 -9.87 17.03
CA LEU A 153 -9.86 -9.13 16.75
C LEU A 153 -9.00 -9.90 15.73
N ILE A 154 -8.58 -9.24 14.65
CA ILE A 154 -7.64 -9.78 13.66
C ILE A 154 -6.21 -9.45 14.10
N ILE A 155 -5.30 -10.41 14.00
CA ILE A 155 -3.89 -10.20 14.38
C ILE A 155 -3.01 -10.48 13.17
N PHE A 156 -2.15 -9.53 12.83
CA PHE A 156 -1.04 -9.77 11.88
C PHE A 156 0.28 -9.69 12.66
N PRO A 157 0.75 -10.82 13.22
CA PRO A 157 1.79 -10.82 14.25
C PRO A 157 3.19 -10.46 13.74
N HIS A 158 3.39 -10.48 12.42
CA HIS A 158 4.69 -10.25 11.79
C HIS A 158 4.69 -9.12 10.77
N LEU A 159 3.57 -8.39 10.64
CA LEU A 159 3.44 -7.32 9.67
C LEU A 159 4.28 -6.13 10.12
N ILE A 160 5.23 -5.74 9.27
CA ILE A 160 6.19 -4.65 9.48
C ILE A 160 5.85 -3.45 8.61
N LEU A 161 5.38 -3.68 7.39
CA LEU A 161 4.99 -2.64 6.44
C LEU A 161 3.54 -2.80 6.01
N LEU A 162 2.77 -1.73 6.10
CA LEU A 162 1.41 -1.64 5.58
C LEU A 162 1.31 -0.48 4.58
N ASP A 163 0.94 -0.77 3.33
CA ASP A 163 0.76 0.22 2.28
C ASP A 163 -0.70 0.32 1.84
N LEU A 164 -1.26 1.52 2.06
CA LEU A 164 -2.63 1.92 1.81
C LEU A 164 -2.72 3.18 0.92
N VAL A 165 -1.65 3.57 0.23
CA VAL A 165 -1.60 4.83 -0.54
C VAL A 165 -2.73 4.90 -1.59
N GLU A 166 -2.98 3.78 -2.27
CA GLU A 166 -4.00 3.66 -3.32
C GLU A 166 -5.28 2.97 -2.81
N SER A 167 -5.57 3.11 -1.52
CA SER A 167 -6.71 2.49 -0.84
C SER A 167 -7.68 3.51 -0.26
N HIS A 168 -8.95 3.11 -0.15
CA HIS A 168 -9.98 3.87 0.55
C HIS A 168 -9.67 4.01 2.04
N ALA A 169 -10.07 5.13 2.67
CA ALA A 169 -9.79 5.41 4.09
C ALA A 169 -10.32 4.33 5.06
N ASP A 170 -11.39 3.63 4.70
CA ASP A 170 -11.96 2.52 5.48
C ASP A 170 -10.94 1.40 5.75
N TYR A 171 -9.99 1.16 4.85
CA TYR A 171 -8.94 0.15 5.11
C TYR A 171 -8.01 0.60 6.23
N ALA A 172 -7.67 1.89 6.28
CA ALA A 172 -6.92 2.40 7.39
C ALA A 172 -7.76 2.42 8.68
N GLU A 173 -9.10 2.54 8.62
CA GLU A 173 -10.00 2.29 9.76
C GLU A 173 -9.89 0.86 10.28
N GLN A 174 -9.98 -0.10 9.36
CA GLN A 174 -9.89 -1.52 9.64
C GLN A 174 -8.56 -1.89 10.31
N PHE A 175 -7.43 -1.36 9.83
CA PHE A 175 -6.09 -1.76 10.30
C PHE A 175 -5.59 -0.94 11.50
N LEU A 176 -5.91 0.35 11.58
CA LEU A 176 -5.37 1.23 12.62
C LEU A 176 -6.25 1.29 13.89
N LEU A 177 -7.55 0.96 13.80
CA LEU A 177 -8.39 0.84 15.00
C LEU A 177 -8.17 -0.50 15.71
N THR A 178 -7.71 -0.42 16.95
CA THR A 178 -7.38 -1.57 17.82
C THR A 178 -8.52 -2.52 18.10
N LYS A 179 -9.77 -2.05 18.00
CA LYS A 179 -10.98 -2.89 18.11
C LYS A 179 -11.12 -3.90 16.96
N ASN A 180 -10.44 -3.66 15.84
CA ASN A 180 -10.57 -4.45 14.61
C ASN A 180 -9.32 -5.27 14.31
N THR A 181 -8.15 -4.63 14.40
CA THR A 181 -6.88 -5.25 14.04
C THR A 181 -5.79 -4.88 15.04
N HIS A 182 -4.91 -5.84 15.34
CA HIS A 182 -3.72 -5.65 16.15
C HIS A 182 -2.46 -5.94 15.32
N LEU A 183 -1.54 -4.96 15.30
CA LEU A 183 -0.34 -4.95 14.45
C LEU A 183 0.92 -4.74 15.31
N PRO A 184 1.35 -5.76 16.09
CA PRO A 184 2.38 -5.60 17.13
C PRO A 184 3.81 -5.37 16.61
N CYS A 185 4.04 -5.40 15.30
CA CYS A 185 5.35 -5.25 14.69
C CYS A 185 5.36 -4.19 13.57
N LEU A 186 4.29 -3.40 13.43
CA LEU A 186 4.20 -2.41 12.36
C LEU A 186 5.23 -1.29 12.60
N LEU A 187 6.18 -1.16 11.67
CA LEU A 187 7.22 -0.13 11.69
C LEU A 187 6.95 0.93 10.62
N ASP A 188 6.45 0.51 9.45
CA ASP A 188 6.31 1.37 8.26
C ASP A 188 4.84 1.43 7.82
N LEU A 189 4.30 2.64 7.70
CA LEU A 189 2.95 2.87 7.21
C LEU A 189 2.97 3.85 6.04
N CYS A 190 2.56 3.38 4.86
CA CYS A 190 2.31 4.23 3.70
C CYS A 190 0.80 4.50 3.62
N ILE A 191 0.39 5.76 3.80
CA ILE A 191 -1.02 6.16 3.79
C ILE A 191 -1.14 7.59 3.28
N THR A 192 -2.24 7.90 2.59
CA THR A 192 -2.52 9.29 2.21
C THR A 192 -2.87 10.14 3.43
N TYR A 193 -2.37 11.38 3.46
CA TYR A 193 -2.64 12.33 4.53
C TYR A 193 -4.15 12.52 4.79
N GLU A 194 -4.96 12.61 3.72
CA GLU A 194 -6.42 12.78 3.83
C GLU A 194 -7.07 11.63 4.62
N SER A 195 -6.72 10.38 4.30
CA SER A 195 -7.23 9.20 5.00
C SER A 195 -6.83 9.20 6.47
N LEU A 196 -5.56 9.52 6.75
CA LEU A 196 -5.04 9.59 8.12
C LEU A 196 -5.75 10.67 8.95
N THR A 197 -6.06 11.81 8.33
CA THR A 197 -6.74 12.94 8.97
C THR A 197 -8.18 12.61 9.33
N ILE A 198 -8.91 11.97 8.40
CA ILE A 198 -10.29 11.50 8.61
C ILE A 198 -10.33 10.49 9.77
N LEU A 199 -9.39 9.56 9.80
CA LEU A 199 -9.36 8.48 10.78
C LEU A 199 -9.02 8.92 12.18
N THR A 200 -8.01 9.77 12.29
CA THR A 200 -7.51 10.23 13.58
C THR A 200 -8.32 11.42 14.11
N ASN A 201 -9.29 11.91 13.32
CA ASN A 201 -9.99 13.18 13.54
C ASN A 201 -8.97 14.28 13.88
N ASN A 202 -7.99 14.50 13.00
CA ASN A 202 -6.82 15.36 13.26
C ASN A 202 -6.00 14.95 14.50
N PHE A 203 -5.77 13.64 14.72
CA PHE A 203 -5.03 13.10 15.87
C PHE A 203 -5.61 13.38 17.25
N ILE A 204 -6.92 13.65 17.33
CA ILE A 204 -7.62 13.97 18.59
C ILE A 204 -8.11 12.69 19.29
N THR A 205 -8.23 11.55 18.60
CA THR A 205 -8.87 10.33 19.16
C THR A 205 -7.88 9.25 19.64
N ASP A 206 -8.01 8.86 20.91
CA ASP A 206 -7.20 7.83 21.59
C ASP A 206 -7.13 6.43 20.93
N PRO A 207 -8.16 5.89 20.24
CA PRO A 207 -8.15 4.51 19.73
C PRO A 207 -7.09 4.21 18.65
N THR A 208 -6.58 5.24 17.96
CA THR A 208 -5.55 5.11 16.92
C THR A 208 -4.13 5.06 17.49
N ARG A 209 -3.94 5.54 18.74
CA ARG A 209 -2.61 5.69 19.35
C ARG A 209 -1.89 4.36 19.47
N LEU A 210 -2.56 3.26 19.83
CA LEU A 210 -1.89 1.99 20.14
C LEU A 210 -1.16 1.39 18.93
N ASN A 211 -1.84 1.26 17.78
CA ASN A 211 -1.24 0.69 16.56
C ASN A 211 -0.28 1.66 15.87
N CYS A 212 -0.39 2.97 16.16
CA CYS A 212 0.53 3.98 15.63
C CYS A 212 1.74 4.23 16.55
N THR A 213 1.80 3.65 17.76
CA THR A 213 2.87 3.92 18.74
C THR A 213 4.27 3.50 18.27
N GLN A 214 4.36 2.52 17.37
CA GLN A 214 5.62 1.95 16.89
C GLN A 214 5.95 2.33 15.45
N ILE A 215 5.18 3.22 14.82
CA ILE A 215 5.45 3.66 13.44
C ILE A 215 6.70 4.56 13.47
N PHE A 216 7.78 4.09 12.85
CA PHE A 216 9.05 4.81 12.74
C PHE A 216 9.12 5.68 11.49
N GLU A 217 8.37 5.32 10.45
CA GLU A 217 8.38 6.00 9.15
C GLU A 217 6.95 6.19 8.61
N LEU A 218 6.58 7.46 8.35
CA LEU A 218 5.34 7.86 7.67
C LEU A 218 5.69 8.30 6.25
N ASN A 219 5.40 7.45 5.28
CA ASN A 219 5.68 7.76 3.88
C ASN A 219 4.41 8.26 3.19
N ASP A 220 4.30 9.58 3.06
CA ASP A 220 3.41 10.18 2.06
C ASP A 220 4.17 10.26 0.74
N GLN A 221 3.84 9.37 -0.21
CA GLN A 221 4.42 9.40 -1.56
C GLN A 221 4.14 10.71 -2.33
N LYS A 222 3.39 11.65 -1.75
CA LYS A 222 3.16 13.00 -2.26
C LYS A 222 4.11 14.08 -1.76
N THR A 223 5.24 13.72 -1.17
CA THR A 223 6.36 14.65 -0.96
C THR A 223 7.46 14.47 -2.01
N SER A 224 7.07 14.44 -3.29
CA SER A 224 8.03 14.67 -4.37
C SER A 224 8.33 16.17 -4.48
N GLU A 225 9.54 16.52 -4.89
CA GLU A 225 10.11 17.88 -5.05
C GLU A 225 9.39 18.78 -6.06
N GLU A 226 8.12 18.52 -6.36
CA GLU A 226 7.38 19.25 -7.35
C GLU A 226 5.94 19.61 -6.95
N THR A 227 5.54 19.29 -5.71
CA THR A 227 4.24 19.68 -5.19
C THR A 227 4.27 21.10 -4.64
N VAL A 228 3.20 21.86 -4.90
CA VAL A 228 2.96 23.15 -4.23
C VAL A 228 2.73 22.80 -2.75
N GLY A 229 3.68 23.16 -1.89
CA GLY A 229 3.55 22.88 -0.47
C GLY A 229 2.44 23.73 0.14
N ASP A 230 1.44 23.10 0.73
CA ASP A 230 0.25 23.73 1.32
C ASP A 230 0.33 23.84 2.85
N LYS A 231 1.42 23.40 3.47
CA LYS A 231 1.64 23.36 4.92
C LYS A 231 3.10 23.64 5.31
N MET A 232 3.31 24.13 6.53
CA MET A 232 4.62 24.13 7.20
C MET A 232 4.55 23.28 8.46
N TYR A 233 5.70 22.87 8.98
CA TYR A 233 5.81 22.00 10.14
C TYR A 233 6.69 22.64 11.21
N PHE A 234 6.24 22.61 12.46
CA PHE A 234 7.01 22.98 13.65
C PHE A 234 7.39 21.72 14.40
N MET A 235 8.63 21.62 14.83
CA MET A 235 9.16 20.44 15.50
C MET A 235 9.14 20.62 17.01
N GLN A 236 8.35 19.77 17.67
CA GLN A 236 8.30 19.69 19.13
C GLN A 236 9.47 18.89 19.69
N GLU A 237 9.78 17.77 19.04
CA GLU A 237 10.82 16.81 19.45
C GLU A 237 11.28 16.04 18.21
N GLY A 238 12.57 15.72 18.10
CA GLY A 238 13.16 14.94 17.02
C GLY A 238 14.23 15.64 16.21
N ILE A 239 14.81 14.88 15.27
CA ILE A 239 15.86 15.32 14.36
C ILE A 239 15.44 14.99 12.94
N VAL A 240 15.51 15.96 12.03
CA VAL A 240 15.22 15.77 10.60
C VAL A 240 16.37 16.30 9.74
N ASP A 241 16.66 15.64 8.64
CA ASP A 241 17.55 16.11 7.58
C ASP A 241 16.72 16.79 6.47
N ILE A 242 17.19 17.96 6.02
CA ILE A 242 16.73 18.60 4.79
C ILE A 242 17.64 18.15 3.66
N ILE A 243 17.06 17.55 2.62
CA ILE A 243 17.79 16.85 1.55
C ILE A 243 17.45 17.49 0.22
N LYS A 244 18.46 17.81 -0.58
CA LYS A 244 18.28 18.28 -1.96
C LYS A 244 18.11 17.11 -2.93
N SER A 245 17.61 17.40 -4.13
CA SER A 245 17.35 16.44 -5.22
C SER A 245 18.48 15.45 -5.53
N GLU A 246 19.73 15.83 -5.25
CA GLU A 246 20.93 15.01 -5.49
C GLU A 246 21.30 14.08 -4.31
N GLY A 247 20.46 14.05 -3.26
CA GLY A 247 20.69 13.26 -2.04
C GLY A 247 21.62 13.93 -1.02
N GLU A 248 22.07 15.15 -1.30
CA GLU A 248 22.89 15.96 -0.40
C GLU A 248 22.06 16.45 0.80
N VAL A 249 22.55 16.21 2.01
CA VAL A 249 21.97 16.77 3.24
C VAL A 249 22.40 18.23 3.35
N LEU A 250 21.45 19.14 3.15
CA LEU A 250 21.66 20.58 3.25
C LEU A 250 21.84 21.04 4.68
N THR A 251 20.99 20.53 5.56
CA THR A 251 21.02 20.84 6.99
C THR A 251 20.26 19.80 7.79
N THR A 252 20.55 19.74 9.08
CA THR A 252 19.83 18.90 10.04
C THR A 252 19.18 19.80 11.07
N LEU A 253 17.87 19.64 11.27
CA LEU A 253 17.08 20.40 12.23
C LEU A 253 16.80 19.53 13.46
N SER A 254 16.70 20.16 14.62
CA SER A 254 16.35 19.52 15.90
C SER A 254 15.21 20.26 16.61
N ASP A 255 14.72 19.71 17.72
CA ASP A 255 13.70 20.27 18.63
C ASP A 255 13.61 21.81 18.62
N GLY A 256 12.40 22.34 18.45
CA GLY A 256 12.12 23.78 18.38
C GLY A 256 12.30 24.40 16.99
N SER A 257 12.85 23.65 16.03
CA SER A 257 12.96 24.11 14.64
C SER A 257 11.64 24.03 13.88
N TYR A 258 11.57 24.64 12.71
CA TYR A 258 10.45 24.51 11.78
C TYR A 258 10.97 24.40 10.35
N PHE A 259 10.15 23.89 9.44
CA PHE A 259 10.49 23.77 8.03
C PHE A 259 9.26 23.83 7.13
N GLY A 260 9.50 24.16 5.87
CA GLY A 260 8.45 24.22 4.85
C GLY A 260 7.72 25.56 4.75
N GLU A 261 8.23 26.58 5.40
CA GLU A 261 7.78 27.98 5.34
C GLU A 261 8.06 28.63 3.98
N ILE A 262 9.13 28.21 3.29
CA ILE A 262 9.56 28.83 2.03
C ILE A 262 8.45 28.75 0.97
N CYS A 263 7.81 27.59 0.81
CA CYS A 263 6.75 27.44 -0.19
C CYS A 263 5.49 28.25 0.17
N LEU A 264 5.23 28.47 1.46
CA LEU A 264 4.11 29.30 1.92
C LEU A 264 4.39 30.79 1.69
N LEU A 265 5.61 31.25 1.97
CA LEU A 265 6.02 32.65 1.85
C LEU A 265 6.21 33.10 0.40
N THR A 266 6.79 32.24 -0.43
CA THR A 266 7.19 32.59 -1.81
C THR A 266 6.22 32.07 -2.87
N ARG A 267 5.26 31.22 -2.49
CA ARG A 267 4.32 30.53 -3.40
C ARG A 267 5.01 29.71 -4.50
N VAL A 268 6.25 29.31 -4.27
CA VAL A 268 7.01 28.41 -5.15
C VAL A 268 6.91 26.96 -4.68
N LYS A 269 7.30 26.02 -5.55
CA LYS A 269 7.38 24.58 -5.23
C LYS A 269 8.34 24.32 -4.07
N ARG A 270 8.19 23.16 -3.40
CA ARG A 270 9.18 22.70 -2.40
C ARG A 270 10.58 22.65 -3.03
N VAL A 271 11.57 23.20 -2.33
CA VAL A 271 12.96 23.33 -2.82
C VAL A 271 13.89 22.24 -2.29
N ALA A 272 13.41 21.44 -1.34
CA ALA A 272 14.12 20.32 -0.71
C ALA A 272 13.13 19.34 -0.09
N SER A 273 13.55 18.08 0.04
CA SER A 273 12.88 17.00 0.75
C SER A 273 13.25 17.01 2.24
N VAL A 274 12.45 16.37 3.09
CA VAL A 274 12.74 16.24 4.53
C VAL A 274 12.68 14.79 4.94
N ARG A 275 13.69 14.33 5.67
CA ARG A 275 13.81 12.95 6.15
C ARG A 275 14.01 12.96 7.66
N CYS A 276 13.20 12.21 8.40
CA CYS A 276 13.42 12.04 9.84
C CYS A 276 14.68 11.21 10.09
N VAL A 277 15.57 11.70 10.96
CA VAL A 277 16.75 11.00 11.47
C VAL A 277 16.40 10.26 12.77
N THR A 278 15.49 10.81 13.57
CA THR A 278 14.95 10.18 14.80
C THR A 278 13.43 10.23 14.81
N TYR A 279 12.81 9.69 15.86
CA TYR A 279 11.39 9.96 16.17
C TYR A 279 11.15 11.47 16.18
N CYS A 280 10.16 11.93 15.41
CA CYS A 280 9.83 13.35 15.28
C CYS A 280 8.35 13.59 15.61
N ASN A 281 8.12 14.49 16.55
CA ASN A 281 6.82 15.00 16.90
C ASN A 281 6.67 16.41 16.29
N LEU A 282 5.73 16.55 15.35
CA LEU A 282 5.57 17.73 14.52
C LEU A 282 4.15 18.30 14.63
N TYR A 283 4.04 19.63 14.66
CA TYR A 283 2.80 20.37 14.47
C TYR A 283 2.73 20.89 13.04
N SER A 284 1.64 20.65 12.32
CA SER A 284 1.42 21.22 10.98
C SER A 284 0.58 22.49 11.04
N LEU A 285 0.94 23.50 10.25
CA LEU A 285 0.15 24.69 10.02
C LEU A 285 -0.16 24.82 8.53
N ASP A 286 -1.43 24.96 8.18
CA ASP A 286 -1.86 25.06 6.78
C ASP A 286 -1.73 26.48 6.22
N ALA A 287 -1.65 26.59 4.90
CA ALA A 287 -1.45 27.86 4.19
C ALA A 287 -2.55 28.89 4.51
N ALA A 288 -3.79 28.44 4.67
CA ALA A 288 -4.92 29.32 4.97
C ALA A 288 -4.84 29.91 6.39
N GLN A 289 -4.48 29.09 7.39
CA GLN A 289 -4.24 29.55 8.76
C GLN A 289 -2.98 30.42 8.81
N PHE A 290 -1.93 30.06 8.08
CA PHE A 290 -0.70 30.84 7.97
C PHE A 290 -0.94 32.24 7.40
N GLU A 291 -1.66 32.35 6.28
CA GLU A 291 -2.05 33.64 5.68
C GLU A 291 -2.93 34.47 6.63
N THR A 292 -3.82 33.82 7.39
CA THR A 292 -4.65 34.49 8.40
C THR A 292 -3.81 35.05 9.56
N ILE A 293 -2.79 34.30 10.01
CA ILE A 293 -1.86 34.71 11.06
C ILE A 293 -0.97 35.86 10.56
N LEU A 294 -0.43 35.77 9.35
CA LEU A 294 0.37 36.83 8.72
C LEU A 294 -0.43 38.12 8.53
N GLY A 295 -1.71 38.02 8.12
CA GLY A 295 -2.60 39.17 7.98
C GLY A 295 -2.96 39.85 9.30
N SER A 296 -2.87 39.13 10.42
CA SER A 296 -3.28 39.60 11.75
C SER A 296 -2.12 40.09 12.63
N TYR A 297 -0.88 39.68 12.37
CA TYR A 297 0.28 39.97 13.22
C TYR A 297 1.52 40.44 12.43
N LEU A 298 1.61 41.76 12.18
CA LEU A 298 2.74 42.43 11.50
C LEU A 298 4.14 42.15 12.10
N ILE A 299 4.24 41.80 13.39
CA ILE A 299 5.51 41.52 14.08
C ILE A 299 6.06 40.12 13.74
N ILE A 300 5.19 39.15 13.48
CA ILE A 300 5.58 37.76 13.13
C ILE A 300 6.18 37.74 11.71
N CYS A 301 5.65 38.56 10.80
CA CYS A 301 6.22 38.78 9.48
C CYS A 301 7.68 39.23 9.58
N PHE A 302 8.00 40.21 10.44
CA PHE A 302 9.36 40.73 10.57
C PHE A 302 10.36 39.64 11.01
N PHE A 303 9.95 38.75 11.93
CA PHE A 303 10.81 37.67 12.42
C PHE A 303 11.06 36.57 11.38
N LEU A 304 10.06 36.24 10.54
CA LEU A 304 10.22 35.29 9.44
C LEU A 304 11.06 35.85 8.29
N TYR A 305 10.91 37.15 7.97
CA TYR A 305 11.71 37.82 6.93
C TYR A 305 13.16 38.13 7.38
N SER A 306 13.43 38.29 8.68
CA SER A 306 14.77 38.63 9.19
C SER A 306 15.73 37.43 9.29
N ASN A 307 15.22 36.20 9.24
CA ASN A 307 16.03 34.97 9.26
C ASN A 307 16.32 34.42 7.86
N PHE A 308 15.94 35.14 6.80
CA PHE A 308 16.39 34.88 5.43
C PHE A 308 17.76 35.53 5.21
N PRO A 309 18.80 34.77 4.83
CA PRO A 309 19.96 35.37 4.18
C PRO A 309 19.50 35.82 2.79
N ILE A 310 19.36 37.13 2.60
CA ILE A 310 19.28 37.72 1.26
C ILE A 310 20.72 37.70 0.73
N ASP A 311 21.14 36.58 0.16
CA ASP A 311 22.27 36.60 -0.75
C ASP A 311 21.77 37.06 -2.12
N HIS A 312 22.44 38.12 -2.61
CA HIS A 312 22.17 38.87 -3.83
C HIS A 312 22.15 38.04 -5.12
#